data_AF-R4WAC9-F1
#
_entry.id   AF-R4WAC9-F1
#
_cell.length_a   1.000
_cell.length_b   1.000
_cell.length_c   1.000
_cell.angle_alpha   90.00
_cell.angle_beta   90.00
_cell.angle_gamma   90.00
#
_symmetry.space_group_name_H-M   'P 1'
#
loop_
_entity.id
_entity.type
_entity.pdbx_description
1 polymer ?
#
loop_
_entity_poly.entity_id
_entity_poly.type
_entity_poly.pdbx_seq_one_letter_code
_entity_poly.pdbx_strand_id
1 'polypeptide(L)'
;MSEQESSKSVFESSDDSEPIDSATGEARTDEPGPAGSLDDSEVDDPPSDSLDENAAADPFDETVAADPPADPLDDTVVGDPLDETVEPGSHVVVVGYDGWTPAVLTELEVLDVSVSVITRRESASEGLAERPVSVVPTDDVNEACFREAGIDRADAVLVATLDDQLNVLAVLTVMNVDESMHVVTFAGEEEDVPKLRAAGADRVVSLGQAVGELLVEVALSERQVDDVVAQLLGENA
;
A
#
# COMPACT_ATOMS: atom_id res chain seq x y z
N MET A 1 57.74 -35.66 -36.55
CA MET A 1 56.94 -34.48 -36.17
C MET A 1 56.43 -34.79 -34.76
N SER A 2 57.29 -34.68 -33.74
CA SER A 2 57.57 -33.47 -32.92
C SER A 2 56.37 -33.20 -31.99
N GLU A 3 56.44 -33.62 -30.71
CA GLU A 3 56.93 -32.86 -29.52
C GLU A 3 55.84 -31.90 -29.00
N GLN A 4 55.30 -32.12 -27.77
CA GLN A 4 55.59 -31.36 -26.51
C GLN A 4 55.26 -29.84 -26.64
N GLU A 5 54.57 -29.10 -25.76
CA GLU A 5 54.52 -28.95 -24.28
C GLU A 5 53.19 -28.27 -23.91
N SER A 6 52.53 -28.55 -22.78
CA SER A 6 52.68 -27.92 -21.45
C SER A 6 52.72 -26.38 -21.45
N SER A 7 51.72 -25.74 -20.84
CA SER A 7 51.96 -24.59 -19.95
C SER A 7 50.76 -24.25 -19.07
N LYS A 8 51.13 -23.92 -17.84
CA LYS A 8 50.37 -23.70 -16.62
C LYS A 8 50.80 -22.32 -16.12
N SER A 9 49.87 -21.47 -15.72
CA SER A 9 50.07 -20.21 -14.99
C SER A 9 48.74 -20.00 -14.25
N VAL A 10 48.60 -20.01 -12.91
CA VAL A 10 49.39 -19.45 -11.80
C VAL A 10 49.69 -17.98 -12.02
N PHE A 11 48.86 -17.13 -11.40
CA PHE A 11 49.27 -15.84 -10.90
C PHE A 11 48.75 -15.67 -9.47
N GLU A 12 49.70 -15.34 -8.60
CA GLU A 12 49.59 -15.13 -7.18
C GLU A 12 48.92 -13.78 -6.84
N SER A 13 48.31 -13.80 -5.67
CA SER A 13 47.91 -12.68 -4.82
C SER A 13 49.02 -11.67 -4.57
N SER A 14 48.66 -10.41 -4.33
CA SER A 14 49.21 -9.59 -3.23
C SER A 14 48.29 -8.41 -2.92
N ASP A 15 47.88 -8.35 -1.66
CA ASP A 15 47.43 -7.19 -0.89
C ASP A 15 48.24 -5.91 -1.17
N ASP A 16 47.55 -4.77 -1.21
CA ASP A 16 48.11 -3.50 -0.71
C ASP A 16 46.98 -2.46 -0.56
N SER A 17 46.56 -2.16 0.67
CA SER A 17 45.91 -0.90 1.04
C SER A 17 45.97 -0.70 2.55
N GLU A 18 47.04 -0.01 2.95
CA GLU A 18 47.30 0.56 4.28
C GLU A 18 46.39 1.79 4.60
N PRO A 19 46.39 2.28 5.86
CA PRO A 19 45.25 2.95 6.49
C PRO A 19 45.28 4.47 6.33
N ILE A 20 44.11 5.09 6.49
CA ILE A 20 43.94 6.54 6.62
C ILE A 20 43.62 6.90 8.07
N ASP A 21 44.49 7.72 8.65
CA ASP A 21 44.40 8.27 10.01
C ASP A 21 44.23 9.80 9.98
N SER A 22 43.52 10.30 10.99
CA SER A 22 43.54 11.64 11.59
C SER A 22 42.85 12.84 10.90
N ALA A 23 41.84 13.39 11.59
CA ALA A 23 41.87 14.71 12.26
C ALA A 23 40.49 15.01 12.90
N THR A 24 40.37 14.96 14.23
CA THR A 24 40.42 16.10 15.18
C THR A 24 39.12 16.92 15.26
N GLY A 25 38.48 16.87 16.44
CA GLY A 25 37.42 17.78 16.87
C GLY A 25 37.03 17.55 18.32
N GLU A 26 37.64 18.32 19.23
CA GLU A 26 37.38 18.34 20.68
C GLU A 26 36.10 19.14 21.05
N ALA A 27 35.34 18.67 22.04
CA ALA A 27 34.59 19.46 23.04
C ALA A 27 34.05 18.50 24.14
N ARG A 28 34.67 18.42 25.32
CA ARG A 28 34.30 19.09 26.60
C ARG A 28 32.83 18.93 27.03
N THR A 29 32.59 18.00 27.96
CA THR A 29 32.24 18.18 29.39
C THR A 29 30.76 18.41 29.67
N ASP A 30 30.11 17.48 30.37
CA ASP A 30 29.30 17.85 31.56
C ASP A 30 29.06 16.64 32.47
N GLU A 31 29.33 16.82 33.77
CA GLU A 31 28.98 15.88 34.85
C GLU A 31 27.51 16.11 35.27
N PRO A 32 26.74 15.06 35.64
CA PRO A 32 25.43 15.27 36.24
C PRO A 32 25.56 15.60 37.73
N GLY A 33 25.15 16.81 38.11
CA GLY A 33 24.97 17.22 39.52
C GLY A 33 23.76 16.55 40.20
N PRO A 34 23.70 16.53 41.54
CA PRO A 34 22.75 15.71 42.29
C PRO A 34 21.35 16.34 42.43
N ALA A 35 20.37 15.45 42.65
CA ALA A 35 18.96 15.73 42.89
C ALA A 35 18.72 16.72 44.04
N GLY A 36 17.99 17.79 43.73
CA GLY A 36 17.47 18.78 44.68
C GLY A 36 16.01 18.48 45.04
N SER A 37 15.74 18.59 46.33
CA SER A 37 14.50 18.37 47.08
C SER A 37 13.25 19.07 46.54
N LEU A 38 12.13 18.34 46.62
CA LEU A 38 10.75 18.84 46.54
C LEU A 38 10.49 19.84 47.66
N ASP A 39 9.93 21.01 47.31
CA ASP A 39 9.39 22.00 48.23
C ASP A 39 7.86 21.98 48.12
N ASP A 40 7.22 21.77 49.27
CA ASP A 40 5.78 21.83 49.50
C ASP A 40 5.29 23.28 49.41
N SER A 41 4.30 23.57 48.56
CA SER A 41 3.37 24.67 48.84
C SER A 41 2.05 24.56 48.07
N GLU A 42 1.01 24.50 48.91
CA GLU A 42 -0.30 25.14 48.74
C GLU A 42 -1.35 24.48 47.84
N VAL A 43 -2.18 23.71 48.56
CA VAL A 43 -3.56 23.33 48.24
C VAL A 43 -4.41 24.60 48.13
N ASP A 44 -4.94 24.87 46.95
CA ASP A 44 -6.01 25.85 46.74
C ASP A 44 -7.31 25.08 46.46
N ASP A 45 -8.22 25.10 47.43
CA ASP A 45 -9.58 24.57 47.31
C ASP A 45 -10.41 25.47 46.40
N PRO A 46 -11.00 25.00 45.28
CA PRO A 46 -11.94 25.81 44.53
C PRO A 46 -13.29 25.92 45.27
N PRO A 47 -13.97 27.07 45.22
CA PRO A 47 -15.24 27.25 45.93
C PRO A 47 -16.37 26.42 45.30
N SER A 48 -17.15 25.81 46.19
CA SER A 48 -18.42 25.13 45.93
C SER A 48 -19.57 26.09 45.61
N ASP A 49 -20.43 25.61 44.71
CA ASP A 49 -21.85 25.97 44.48
C ASP A 49 -22.23 27.33 43.88
N SER A 50 -22.68 27.29 42.62
CA SER A 50 -24.07 27.69 42.30
C SER A 50 -24.52 27.02 41.01
N LEU A 51 -25.47 26.09 41.14
CA LEU A 51 -26.21 25.50 40.04
C LEU A 51 -27.22 26.54 39.52
N ASP A 52 -26.93 27.18 38.40
CA ASP A 52 -27.95 27.83 37.59
C ASP A 52 -28.53 26.78 36.61
N GLU A 53 -29.71 26.28 36.95
CA GLU A 53 -30.59 25.54 36.05
C GLU A 53 -31.07 26.51 34.95
N ASN A 54 -30.39 26.54 33.82
CA ASN A 54 -31.03 26.95 32.58
C ASN A 54 -30.53 26.11 31.40
N ALA A 55 -31.41 25.20 30.99
CA ALA A 55 -31.27 24.31 29.86
C ALA A 55 -31.11 25.11 28.55
N ALA A 56 -29.92 25.06 27.98
CA ALA A 56 -29.74 25.13 26.54
C ALA A 56 -29.34 23.73 26.09
N ALA A 57 -30.27 23.04 25.43
CA ALA A 57 -29.97 21.78 24.76
C ALA A 57 -28.86 22.03 23.72
N ASP A 58 -27.81 21.21 23.77
CA ASP A 58 -26.74 21.21 22.78
C ASP A 58 -27.35 20.76 21.43
N PRO A 59 -27.31 21.58 20.36
CA PRO A 59 -27.92 21.23 19.08
C PRO A 59 -27.17 20.15 18.31
N PHE A 60 -26.16 19.50 18.91
CA PHE A 60 -25.36 18.44 18.28
C PHE A 60 -25.36 17.11 19.03
N ASP A 61 -26.24 16.90 20.03
CA ASP A 61 -26.47 15.56 20.59
C ASP A 61 -27.44 14.76 19.72
N GLU A 62 -27.05 14.56 18.45
CA GLU A 62 -27.57 13.45 17.68
C GLU A 62 -26.73 12.25 18.09
N THR A 63 -27.26 11.43 18.99
CA THR A 63 -26.78 10.08 19.21
C THR A 63 -26.98 9.30 17.91
N VAL A 64 -26.06 9.51 16.98
CA VAL A 64 -25.85 8.65 15.83
C VAL A 64 -25.55 7.30 16.46
N ALA A 65 -26.51 6.39 16.37
CA ALA A 65 -26.23 4.99 16.61
C ALA A 65 -25.03 4.67 15.73
N ALA A 66 -23.86 4.45 16.35
CA ALA A 66 -22.72 3.94 15.62
C ALA A 66 -23.24 2.72 14.87
N ASP A 67 -23.12 2.76 13.54
CA ASP A 67 -23.39 1.60 12.71
C ASP A 67 -22.72 0.41 13.39
N PRO A 68 -23.41 -0.71 13.66
CA PRO A 68 -22.73 -1.90 14.14
C PRO A 68 -21.47 -2.09 13.30
N PRO A 69 -20.29 -2.39 13.91
CA PRO A 69 -19.10 -2.63 13.12
C PRO A 69 -19.48 -3.63 12.04
N ALA A 70 -19.26 -3.25 10.78
CA ALA A 70 -19.50 -4.13 9.65
C ALA A 70 -18.91 -5.50 9.99
N ASP A 71 -19.64 -6.57 9.71
CA ASP A 71 -19.14 -7.91 9.94
C ASP A 71 -17.79 -8.02 9.19
N PRO A 72 -16.65 -8.24 9.87
CA PRO A 72 -15.35 -8.30 9.21
C PRO A 72 -15.28 -9.44 8.19
N LEU A 73 -16.27 -10.35 8.18
CA LEU A 73 -16.41 -11.43 7.22
C LEU A 73 -17.25 -11.08 5.98
N ASP A 74 -18.00 -9.98 5.98
CA ASP A 74 -18.80 -9.54 4.83
C ASP A 74 -17.95 -8.74 3.81
N ASP A 75 -16.84 -8.18 4.29
CA ASP A 75 -15.90 -7.40 3.51
C ASP A 75 -14.73 -8.19 2.91
N THR A 76 -14.58 -9.47 3.29
CA THR A 76 -13.50 -10.37 2.82
C THR A 76 -13.83 -11.16 1.57
N VAL A 77 -15.02 -10.98 1.02
CA VAL A 77 -15.36 -11.63 -0.24
C VAL A 77 -14.48 -11.01 -1.32
N VAL A 78 -13.38 -11.70 -1.65
CA VAL A 78 -12.85 -11.73 -3.02
C VAL A 78 -14.10 -11.82 -3.86
N GLY A 79 -14.44 -10.73 -4.56
CA GLY A 79 -15.72 -10.61 -5.27
C GLY A 79 -15.97 -11.87 -6.09
N ASP A 80 -17.23 -12.12 -6.46
CA ASP A 80 -17.54 -13.27 -7.31
C ASP A 80 -16.49 -13.35 -8.45
N PRO A 81 -15.99 -14.58 -8.78
CA PRO A 81 -15.13 -14.80 -9.95
C PRO A 81 -15.63 -13.91 -11.08
N LEU A 82 -14.75 -13.25 -11.83
CA LEU A 82 -15.17 -12.39 -12.96
C LEU A 82 -16.24 -13.11 -13.79
N ASP A 83 -17.51 -12.81 -13.51
CA ASP A 83 -18.63 -13.56 -14.05
C ASP A 83 -18.87 -12.99 -15.44
N GLU A 84 -18.59 -13.82 -16.44
CA GLU A 84 -18.81 -13.56 -17.87
C GLU A 84 -18.02 -12.39 -18.47
N THR A 85 -16.85 -12.72 -19.06
CA THR A 85 -16.13 -11.94 -20.09
C THR A 85 -15.88 -10.47 -19.77
N VAL A 86 -14.66 -10.15 -19.35
CA VAL A 86 -14.10 -8.80 -19.57
C VAL A 86 -14.42 -8.40 -21.01
N GLU A 87 -15.16 -7.30 -21.18
CA GLU A 87 -15.55 -6.89 -22.53
C GLU A 87 -14.28 -6.60 -23.34
N PRO A 88 -14.13 -7.15 -24.56
CA PRO A 88 -12.95 -6.90 -25.37
C PRO A 88 -12.74 -5.40 -25.55
N GLY A 89 -11.59 -4.91 -25.08
CA GLY A 89 -11.27 -3.47 -25.10
C GLY A 89 -11.46 -2.74 -23.78
N SER A 90 -11.73 -3.44 -22.67
CA SER A 90 -11.66 -2.82 -21.35
C SER A 90 -10.29 -2.18 -21.10
N HIS A 91 -10.28 -1.02 -20.45
CA HIS A 91 -9.09 -0.26 -20.12
C HIS A 91 -8.99 -0.08 -18.61
N VAL A 92 -7.87 -0.51 -18.03
CA VAL A 92 -7.59 -0.39 -16.60
C VAL A 92 -6.42 0.55 -16.39
N VAL A 93 -6.57 1.51 -15.47
CA VAL A 93 -5.47 2.34 -14.99
C VAL A 93 -4.93 1.74 -13.70
N VAL A 94 -3.64 1.44 -13.66
CA VAL A 94 -2.96 0.93 -12.47
C VAL A 94 -2.06 2.03 -11.92
N VAL A 95 -2.18 2.32 -10.62
CA VAL A 95 -1.34 3.29 -9.92
C VAL A 95 -0.31 2.55 -9.08
N GLY A 96 0.97 2.88 -9.29
CA GLY A 96 2.10 2.23 -8.64
C GLY A 96 2.84 1.28 -9.58
N TYR A 97 4.11 1.04 -9.26
CA TYR A 97 4.85 -0.12 -9.75
C TYR A 97 5.86 -0.56 -8.69
N ASP A 98 5.49 -1.59 -7.93
CA ASP A 98 6.27 -2.10 -6.80
C ASP A 98 6.29 -3.64 -6.76
N GLY A 99 6.41 -4.24 -5.58
CA GLY A 99 6.45 -5.70 -5.43
C GLY A 99 5.15 -6.43 -5.80
N TRP A 100 4.00 -5.76 -5.78
CA TRP A 100 2.69 -6.37 -6.06
C TRP A 100 2.26 -6.17 -7.50
N THR A 101 2.59 -5.02 -8.08
CA THR A 101 2.13 -4.63 -9.42
C THR A 101 2.49 -5.64 -10.52
N PRO A 102 3.68 -6.28 -10.55
CA PRO A 102 4.02 -7.27 -11.58
C PRO A 102 3.05 -8.46 -11.63
N ALA A 103 2.56 -8.92 -10.49
CA ALA A 103 1.56 -9.99 -10.44
C ALA A 103 0.23 -9.51 -11.04
N VAL A 104 -0.24 -8.33 -10.61
CA VAL A 104 -1.46 -7.69 -11.15
C VAL A 104 -1.38 -7.54 -12.67
N LEU A 105 -0.27 -7.04 -13.20
CA LEU A 105 -0.10 -6.87 -14.64
C LEU A 105 -0.04 -8.22 -15.39
N THR A 106 0.46 -9.27 -14.76
CA THR A 106 0.51 -10.62 -15.36
C THR A 106 -0.89 -11.20 -15.51
N GLU A 107 -1.75 -11.03 -14.50
CA GLU A 107 -3.16 -11.43 -14.59
C GLU A 107 -3.91 -10.62 -15.65
N LEU A 108 -3.71 -9.30 -15.71
CA LEU A 108 -4.35 -8.44 -16.71
C LEU A 108 -3.91 -8.75 -18.15
N GLU A 109 -2.66 -9.18 -18.36
CA GLU A 109 -2.15 -9.59 -19.68
C GLU A 109 -2.88 -10.84 -20.23
N VAL A 110 -3.38 -11.72 -19.35
CA VAL A 110 -4.15 -12.90 -19.75
C VAL A 110 -5.57 -12.53 -20.21
N LEU A 111 -6.10 -11.39 -19.74
CA LEU A 111 -7.49 -10.96 -19.93
C LEU A 111 -7.73 -10.07 -21.17
N ASP A 112 -6.73 -9.86 -22.04
CA ASP A 112 -6.80 -8.97 -23.23
C ASP A 112 -7.28 -7.54 -22.89
N VAL A 113 -6.91 -7.05 -21.69
CA VAL A 113 -7.21 -5.71 -21.17
C VAL A 113 -6.14 -4.72 -21.61
N SER A 114 -6.54 -3.53 -22.06
CA SER A 114 -5.59 -2.42 -22.24
C SER A 114 -5.20 -1.88 -20.87
N VAL A 115 -3.90 -1.70 -20.60
CA VAL A 115 -3.43 -1.22 -19.30
C VAL A 115 -2.59 0.04 -19.43
N SER A 116 -2.90 1.05 -18.60
CA SER A 116 -2.05 2.21 -18.36
C SER A 116 -1.49 2.15 -16.93
N VAL A 117 -0.18 2.29 -16.76
CA VAL A 117 0.49 2.28 -15.46
C VAL A 117 0.98 3.70 -15.14
N ILE A 118 0.45 4.31 -14.09
CA ILE A 118 0.95 5.55 -13.51
C ILE A 118 1.98 5.19 -12.45
N THR A 119 3.23 5.60 -12.64
CA THR A 119 4.30 5.25 -11.71
C THR A 119 5.37 6.31 -11.65
N ARG A 120 6.25 6.23 -10.64
CA ARG A 120 7.41 7.12 -10.54
C ARG A 120 8.38 6.87 -11.69
N ARG A 121 9.11 7.93 -12.07
CA ARG A 121 10.00 7.89 -13.24
C ARG A 121 11.09 6.84 -13.13
N GLU A 122 11.64 6.64 -11.94
CA GLU A 122 12.64 5.61 -11.65
C GLU A 122 12.08 4.20 -11.85
N SER A 123 10.84 3.95 -11.43
CA SER A 123 10.16 2.66 -11.55
C SER A 123 9.74 2.35 -12.98
N ALA A 124 9.46 3.38 -13.79
CA ALA A 124 9.02 3.23 -15.19
C ALA A 124 10.05 2.49 -16.08
N SER A 125 11.35 2.55 -15.75
CA SER A 125 12.41 1.90 -16.52
C SER A 125 12.63 0.43 -16.19
N GLU A 126 12.09 -0.06 -15.07
CA GLU A 126 12.32 -1.42 -14.59
C GLU A 126 11.10 -2.30 -14.92
N GLY A 127 11.28 -3.33 -15.75
CA GLY A 127 10.27 -4.38 -16.02
C GLY A 127 9.02 -3.99 -16.82
N LEU A 128 8.67 -2.69 -16.95
CA LEU A 128 7.53 -2.25 -17.74
C LEU A 128 7.84 -2.10 -19.24
N ALA A 129 9.09 -1.84 -19.60
CA ALA A 129 9.50 -1.57 -20.99
C ALA A 129 9.29 -2.77 -21.95
N GLU A 130 9.23 -3.99 -21.41
CA GLU A 130 9.06 -5.22 -22.19
C GLU A 130 7.59 -5.71 -22.20
N ARG A 131 6.69 -5.04 -21.46
CA ARG A 131 5.28 -5.41 -21.35
C ARG A 131 4.41 -4.58 -22.30
N PRO A 132 3.27 -5.11 -22.78
CA PRO A 132 2.35 -4.40 -23.67
C PRO A 132 1.46 -3.39 -22.91
N VAL A 133 2.07 -2.51 -22.11
CA VAL A 133 1.37 -1.52 -21.27
C VAL A 133 1.79 -0.09 -21.60
N SER A 134 0.88 0.87 -21.44
CA SER A 134 1.18 2.30 -21.56
C SER A 134 1.71 2.82 -20.22
N VAL A 135 2.89 3.42 -20.18
CA VAL A 135 3.47 3.94 -18.93
C VAL A 135 3.35 5.46 -18.87
N VAL A 136 2.80 5.97 -17.77
CA VAL A 136 2.69 7.39 -17.44
C VAL A 136 3.63 7.71 -16.28
N PRO A 137 4.88 8.11 -16.59
CA PRO A 137 5.85 8.49 -15.56
C PRO A 137 5.48 9.83 -14.90
N THR A 138 5.35 9.85 -13.57
CA THR A 138 5.06 11.07 -12.80
C THR A 138 5.95 11.24 -11.58
N ASP A 139 6.19 12.48 -11.14
CA ASP A 139 6.80 12.74 -9.82
C ASP A 139 5.74 12.77 -8.72
N ASP A 140 4.54 13.25 -9.07
CA ASP A 140 3.43 13.48 -8.15
C ASP A 140 2.15 12.90 -8.75
N VAL A 141 1.36 12.21 -7.93
CA VAL A 141 0.03 11.71 -8.34
C VAL A 141 -0.95 12.88 -8.31
N ASN A 142 -1.43 13.28 -9.48
CA ASN A 142 -2.34 14.41 -9.66
C ASN A 142 -3.30 14.15 -10.83
N GLU A 143 -4.31 15.01 -11.00
CA GLU A 143 -5.31 14.82 -12.05
C GLU A 143 -4.73 14.70 -13.47
N ALA A 144 -3.60 15.36 -13.74
CA ALA A 144 -3.01 15.36 -15.07
C ALA A 144 -2.45 13.97 -15.43
N CYS A 145 -1.85 13.24 -14.48
CA CYS A 145 -1.36 11.90 -14.76
C CYS A 145 -2.50 10.91 -15.02
N PHE A 146 -3.64 11.04 -14.32
CA PHE A 146 -4.83 10.22 -14.60
C PHE A 146 -5.44 10.51 -15.97
N ARG A 147 -5.53 11.79 -16.36
CA ARG A 147 -5.98 12.17 -17.71
C ARG A 147 -5.03 11.67 -18.80
N GLU A 148 -3.72 11.76 -18.58
CA GLU A 148 -2.71 11.21 -19.50
C GLU A 148 -2.81 9.67 -19.60
N ALA A 149 -3.08 9.00 -18.48
CA ALA A 149 -3.31 7.56 -18.44
C ALA A 149 -4.59 7.14 -19.18
N GLY A 150 -5.48 8.09 -19.49
CA GLY A 150 -6.73 7.84 -20.20
C GLY A 150 -7.85 7.42 -19.27
N ILE A 151 -7.91 7.94 -18.05
CA ILE A 151 -8.97 7.62 -17.08
C ILE A 151 -10.39 7.83 -17.63
N ASP A 152 -10.60 8.78 -18.55
CA ASP A 152 -11.91 9.07 -19.18
C ASP A 152 -12.52 7.89 -19.96
N ARG A 153 -11.70 6.89 -20.31
CA ARG A 153 -12.08 5.68 -21.03
C ARG A 153 -11.79 4.40 -20.24
N ALA A 154 -11.38 4.55 -18.98
CA ALA A 154 -11.06 3.43 -18.12
C ALA A 154 -12.34 2.86 -17.50
N ASP A 155 -12.42 1.54 -17.39
CA ASP A 155 -13.50 0.84 -16.69
C ASP A 155 -13.24 0.75 -15.19
N ALA A 156 -11.95 0.78 -14.80
CA ALA A 156 -11.54 0.74 -13.41
C ALA A 156 -10.16 1.36 -13.19
N VAL A 157 -9.94 1.83 -11.96
CA VAL A 157 -8.62 2.20 -11.45
C VAL A 157 -8.22 1.22 -10.34
N LEU A 158 -7.06 0.57 -10.53
CA LEU A 158 -6.41 -0.23 -9.50
C LEU A 158 -5.34 0.60 -8.82
N VAL A 159 -5.48 0.86 -7.53
CA VAL A 159 -4.45 1.53 -6.73
C VAL A 159 -3.66 0.45 -6.01
N ALA A 160 -2.44 0.22 -6.47
CA ALA A 160 -1.63 -0.93 -6.06
C ALA A 160 -0.23 -0.47 -5.65
N THR A 161 -0.16 0.30 -4.57
CA THR A 161 1.11 0.79 -4.01
C THR A 161 1.34 0.30 -2.58
N LEU A 162 2.59 0.07 -2.22
CA LEU A 162 3.08 -0.21 -0.86
C LEU A 162 3.07 1.02 0.07
N ASP A 163 2.60 2.17 -0.41
CA ASP A 163 2.53 3.42 0.33
C ASP A 163 1.06 3.77 0.59
N ASP A 164 0.56 3.47 1.79
CA ASP A 164 -0.86 3.65 2.14
C ASP A 164 -1.30 5.12 2.03
N GLN A 165 -0.40 6.06 2.31
CA GLN A 165 -0.68 7.48 2.14
C GLN A 165 -0.85 7.84 0.65
N LEU A 166 0.00 7.27 -0.21
CA LEU A 166 -0.15 7.40 -1.65
C LEU A 166 -1.43 6.74 -2.14
N ASN A 167 -1.84 5.60 -1.57
CA ASN A 167 -3.08 4.94 -1.92
C ASN A 167 -4.29 5.84 -1.65
N VAL A 168 -4.39 6.43 -0.45
CA VAL A 168 -5.45 7.39 -0.11
C VAL A 168 -5.41 8.61 -1.03
N LEU A 169 -4.24 9.20 -1.28
CA LEU A 169 -4.10 10.34 -2.18
C LEU A 169 -4.54 10.01 -3.60
N ALA A 170 -4.17 8.85 -4.12
CA ALA A 170 -4.55 8.39 -5.44
C ALA A 170 -6.07 8.23 -5.55
N VAL A 171 -6.71 7.58 -4.58
CA VAL A 171 -8.17 7.42 -4.54
C VAL A 171 -8.86 8.79 -4.54
N LEU A 172 -8.46 9.71 -3.66
CA LEU A 172 -9.02 11.07 -3.61
C LEU A 172 -8.83 11.82 -4.95
N THR A 173 -7.68 11.63 -5.59
CA THR A 173 -7.39 12.28 -6.87
C THR A 173 -8.27 11.72 -7.98
N VAL A 174 -8.50 10.40 -8.01
CA VAL A 174 -9.45 9.78 -8.94
C VAL A 174 -10.84 10.37 -8.74
N MET A 175 -11.33 10.43 -7.49
CA MET A 175 -12.65 10.99 -7.18
C MET A 175 -12.81 12.46 -7.58
N ASN A 176 -11.72 13.23 -7.58
CA ASN A 176 -11.73 14.60 -8.09
C ASN A 176 -11.80 14.69 -9.63
N VAL A 177 -11.27 13.68 -10.34
CA VAL A 177 -11.35 13.62 -11.81
C VAL A 177 -12.68 13.06 -12.27
N ASP A 178 -13.13 11.97 -11.66
CA ASP A 178 -14.39 11.28 -11.93
C ASP A 178 -14.91 10.60 -10.66
N GLU A 179 -15.98 11.15 -10.09
CA GLU A 179 -16.64 10.65 -8.87
C GLU A 179 -17.38 9.32 -9.08
N SER A 180 -17.57 8.89 -10.32
CA SER A 180 -18.24 7.65 -10.68
C SER A 180 -17.30 6.51 -11.08
N MET A 181 -15.99 6.79 -11.09
CA MET A 181 -14.96 5.84 -11.48
C MET A 181 -14.91 4.67 -10.50
N HIS A 182 -14.85 3.44 -11.02
CA HIS A 182 -14.71 2.26 -10.19
C HIS A 182 -13.26 2.13 -9.67
N VAL A 183 -13.05 2.30 -8.37
CA VAL A 183 -11.73 2.27 -7.74
C VAL A 183 -11.59 1.07 -6.80
N VAL A 184 -10.61 0.23 -7.11
CA VAL A 184 -10.23 -0.93 -6.30
C VAL A 184 -8.82 -0.71 -5.74
N THR A 185 -8.65 -0.97 -4.46
CA THR A 185 -7.36 -0.83 -3.77
C THR A 185 -7.22 -1.91 -2.70
N PHE A 186 -6.06 -1.94 -2.04
CA PHE A 186 -5.83 -2.78 -0.87
C PHE A 186 -5.37 -1.94 0.32
N ALA A 187 -5.51 -2.52 1.51
CA ALA A 187 -4.96 -2.01 2.76
C ALA A 187 -3.98 -3.04 3.32
N GLY A 188 -2.77 -2.59 3.69
CA GLY A 188 -1.81 -3.42 4.42
C GLY A 188 -2.27 -3.67 5.86
N GLU A 189 -2.84 -2.65 6.49
CA GLU A 189 -3.35 -2.67 7.87
C GLU A 189 -4.88 -2.51 7.90
N GLU A 190 -5.55 -3.25 8.78
CA GLU A 190 -7.03 -3.23 8.89
C GLU A 190 -7.58 -1.83 9.21
N GLU A 191 -6.81 -1.02 9.94
CA GLU A 191 -7.19 0.35 10.29
C GLU A 191 -7.24 1.33 9.11
N ASP A 192 -6.62 0.99 7.97
CA ASP A 192 -6.63 1.82 6.77
C ASP A 192 -7.84 1.57 5.86
N VAL A 193 -8.50 0.41 6.02
CA VAL A 193 -9.72 0.06 5.29
C VAL A 193 -10.79 1.16 5.37
N PRO A 194 -11.22 1.63 6.56
CA PRO A 194 -12.22 2.70 6.64
C PRO A 194 -11.74 4.02 6.03
N LYS A 195 -10.43 4.30 6.07
CA LYS A 195 -9.84 5.54 5.50
C LYS A 195 -9.94 5.51 3.97
N LEU A 196 -9.60 4.39 3.35
CA LEU A 196 -9.67 4.21 1.89
C LEU A 196 -11.11 4.21 1.36
N ARG A 197 -12.05 3.60 2.08
CA ARG A 197 -13.48 3.69 1.73
C ARG A 197 -14.02 5.10 1.84
N ALA A 198 -13.69 5.79 2.94
CA ALA A 198 -14.09 7.19 3.12
C ALA A 198 -13.50 8.12 2.06
N ALA A 199 -12.34 7.77 1.48
CA ALA A 199 -11.75 8.48 0.35
C ALA A 199 -12.49 8.24 -0.98
N GLY A 200 -13.34 7.22 -1.07
CA GLY A 200 -14.14 6.90 -2.26
C GLY A 200 -13.75 5.60 -2.97
N ALA A 201 -12.93 4.74 -2.36
CA ALA A 201 -12.68 3.41 -2.94
C ALA A 201 -13.94 2.54 -2.85
N ASP A 202 -14.38 1.96 -3.97
CA ASP A 202 -15.52 1.05 -4.02
C ASP A 202 -15.22 -0.27 -3.33
N ARG A 203 -14.00 -0.77 -3.50
CA ARG A 203 -13.53 -2.04 -2.93
C ARG A 203 -12.15 -1.86 -2.34
N VAL A 204 -11.99 -2.36 -1.11
CA VAL A 204 -10.72 -2.35 -0.39
C VAL A 204 -10.44 -3.77 0.10
N VAL A 205 -9.35 -4.36 -0.39
CA VAL A 205 -8.90 -5.69 0.03
C VAL A 205 -7.98 -5.55 1.25
N SER A 206 -8.36 -6.16 2.38
CA SER A 206 -7.47 -6.27 3.55
C SER A 206 -6.45 -7.39 3.34
N LEU A 207 -5.19 -7.03 3.04
CA LEU A 207 -4.15 -8.03 2.75
C LEU A 207 -3.85 -8.91 3.96
N GLY A 208 -3.72 -8.31 5.15
CA GLY A 208 -3.41 -9.03 6.38
C GLY A 208 -4.47 -10.08 6.71
N GLN A 209 -5.74 -9.74 6.51
CA GLN A 209 -6.84 -10.68 6.73
C GLN A 209 -6.88 -11.77 5.67
N ALA A 210 -6.83 -11.43 4.38
CA ALA A 210 -6.88 -12.39 3.28
C ALA A 210 -5.73 -13.41 3.34
N VAL A 211 -4.50 -12.94 3.60
CA VAL A 211 -3.33 -13.81 3.78
C VAL A 211 -3.47 -14.67 5.04
N GLY A 212 -4.00 -14.12 6.13
CA GLY A 212 -4.24 -14.86 7.37
C GLY A 212 -5.21 -16.04 7.19
N GLU A 213 -6.33 -15.80 6.50
CA GLU A 213 -7.31 -16.84 6.16
C GLU A 213 -6.69 -17.93 5.28
N LEU A 214 -5.94 -17.54 4.24
CA LEU A 214 -5.23 -18.47 3.36
C LEU A 214 -4.23 -19.33 4.14
N LEU A 215 -3.47 -18.75 5.07
CA LEU A 215 -2.48 -19.47 5.88
C LEU A 215 -3.14 -20.50 6.80
N VAL A 216 -4.25 -20.15 7.45
CA VAL A 216 -5.00 -21.08 8.30
C VAL A 216 -5.55 -22.24 7.48
N GLU A 217 -6.12 -21.93 6.31
CA GLU A 217 -6.70 -22.93 5.42
C GLU A 217 -5.64 -23.93 4.93
N VAL A 218 -4.52 -23.43 4.41
CA VAL A 218 -3.41 -24.28 3.93
C VAL A 218 -2.75 -25.09 5.06
N ALA A 219 -2.68 -24.53 6.27
CA ALA A 219 -2.06 -25.22 7.41
C ALA A 219 -2.94 -26.36 7.96
N LEU A 220 -4.27 -26.23 7.86
CA LEU A 220 -5.22 -27.15 8.48
C LEU A 220 -5.90 -28.11 7.48
N SER A 221 -5.76 -27.85 6.18
CA SER A 221 -6.31 -28.70 5.11
C SER A 221 -5.21 -29.46 4.37
N GLU A 222 -5.55 -30.61 3.78
CA GLU A 222 -4.66 -31.35 2.86
C GLU A 222 -4.62 -30.74 1.45
N ARG A 223 -5.21 -29.55 1.27
CA ARG A 223 -5.34 -28.85 -0.02
C ARG A 223 -4.05 -28.12 -0.36
N GLN A 224 -3.68 -28.12 -1.63
CA GLN A 224 -2.56 -27.29 -2.08
C GLN A 224 -2.98 -25.82 -2.09
N VAL A 225 -2.00 -24.92 -1.95
CA VAL A 225 -2.23 -23.47 -1.97
C VAL A 225 -2.99 -23.07 -3.23
N ASP A 226 -2.60 -23.63 -4.38
CA ASP A 226 -3.23 -23.35 -5.69
C ASP A 226 -4.72 -23.72 -5.70
N ASP A 227 -5.10 -24.82 -5.04
CA ASP A 227 -6.51 -25.25 -4.96
C ASP A 227 -7.35 -24.31 -4.09
N VAL A 228 -6.74 -23.75 -3.03
CA VAL A 228 -7.40 -22.79 -2.15
C VAL A 228 -7.56 -21.44 -2.84
N VAL A 229 -6.50 -20.97 -3.50
CA VAL A 229 -6.55 -19.72 -4.29
C VAL A 229 -7.57 -19.83 -5.42
N ALA A 230 -7.58 -20.93 -6.18
CA ALA A 230 -8.57 -21.15 -7.24
C ALA A 230 -10.01 -21.15 -6.70
N GLN A 231 -10.25 -21.66 -5.49
CA GLN A 231 -11.57 -21.57 -4.86
C GLN A 231 -11.93 -20.13 -4.46
N LEU A 232 -10.97 -19.38 -3.90
CA LEU A 232 -11.19 -17.97 -3.54
C LEU A 232 -11.46 -17.11 -4.77
N LEU A 233 -10.82 -17.43 -5.89
CA LEU A 233 -11.04 -16.81 -7.19
C LEU A 233 -12.26 -17.38 -7.94
N GLY A 234 -12.99 -18.34 -7.35
CA GLY A 234 -14.20 -18.92 -7.91
C GLY A 234 -14.01 -19.75 -9.19
N GLU A 235 -12.81 -20.23 -9.49
CA GLU A 235 -12.46 -20.96 -10.73
C GLU A 235 -13.03 -22.40 -10.82
N ASN A 236 -14.00 -22.76 -9.98
CA ASN A 236 -14.67 -24.06 -9.99
C ASN A 236 -16.19 -23.91 -9.97
N ALA A 237 -16.79 -23.78 -11.16
CA ALA A 237 -18.19 -24.13 -11.42
C ALA A 237 -18.29 -25.01 -12.67
#